data_AF-A0A6G4CGA5-F1
#
_entry.id   AF-A0A6G4CGA5-F1
#
_cell.length_a   1.000
_cell.length_b   1.000
_cell.length_c   1.000
_cell.angle_alpha   90.00
_cell.angle_beta   90.00
_cell.angle_gamma   90.00
#
_symmetry.space_group_name_H-M   'P 1'
#
loop_
_entity.id
_entity.type
_entity.pdbx_description
1 polymer ?
#
loop_
_entity_poly.entity_id
_entity_poly.type
_entity_poly.pdbx_seq_one_letter_code
_entity_poly.pdbx_strand_id
1 'polypeptide(L)'
;MSQLNDSDIILFEYNFHYQNIRSKNTLDIAFGIDRNFLFGCGVAIASILLNNSEISCEFHVFTDYISDKDKLYFSDLAKQY
;
A
#
# COMPACT_ATOMS: atom_id res chain seq x y z
N MET A 1 -23.54 -14.99 9.94
CA MET A 1 -22.12 -14.60 10.00
C MET A 1 -22.07 -13.23 10.65
N SER A 2 -21.51 -13.11 11.85
CA SER A 2 -21.27 -11.79 12.44
C SER A 2 -20.32 -11.03 11.50
N GLN A 3 -20.71 -9.82 11.09
CA GLN A 3 -19.82 -8.97 10.31
C GLN A 3 -18.59 -8.68 11.17
N LEU A 4 -17.41 -9.04 10.66
CA LEU A 4 -16.15 -8.60 11.23
C LEU A 4 -16.13 -7.06 11.14
N ASN A 5 -15.90 -6.39 12.26
CA ASN A 5 -15.75 -4.94 12.28
C ASN A 5 -14.29 -4.60 11.99
N ASP A 6 -14.06 -3.67 11.06
CA ASP A 6 -12.71 -3.30 10.63
C ASP A 6 -11.85 -2.80 11.80
N SER A 7 -12.48 -2.12 12.78
CA SER A 7 -11.82 -1.64 13.99
C SER A 7 -11.27 -2.75 14.89
N ASP A 8 -11.79 -3.97 14.76
CA ASP A 8 -11.32 -5.13 15.53
C ASP A 8 -10.08 -5.78 14.91
N ILE A 9 -9.74 -5.43 13.66
CA ILE A 9 -8.67 -6.07 12.86
C ILE A 9 -7.57 -5.06 12.52
N ILE A 10 -7.93 -3.84 12.12
CA ILE A 10 -7.00 -2.79 11.72
C ILE A 10 -6.63 -1.96 12.94
N LEU A 11 -5.47 -2.27 13.53
CA LEU A 11 -4.97 -1.58 14.72
C LEU A 11 -4.43 -0.18 14.42
N PHE A 12 -3.76 -0.03 13.28
CA PHE A 12 -3.14 1.22 12.84
C PHE A 12 -3.18 1.31 11.32
N GLU A 13 -3.37 2.52 10.81
CA GLU A 13 -3.36 2.83 9.39
C GLU A 13 -2.30 3.90 9.09
N TYR A 14 -1.51 3.67 8.05
CA TYR A 14 -0.50 4.63 7.57
C TYR A 14 -0.81 5.01 6.12
N ASN A 15 -1.11 6.29 5.91
CA ASN A 15 -1.45 6.83 4.60
C ASN A 15 -0.27 7.55 3.97
N PHE A 16 0.13 7.12 2.77
CA PHE A 16 1.23 7.70 1.98
C PHE A 16 0.73 8.37 0.70
N HIS A 17 -0.43 9.03 0.74
CA HIS A 17 -1.00 9.70 -0.41
C HIS A 17 -0.33 11.05 -0.69
N TYR A 18 0.20 11.20 -1.90
CA TYR A 18 0.78 12.46 -2.40
C TYR A 18 -0.06 13.14 -3.48
N GLN A 19 -1.14 12.50 -3.92
CA GLN A 19 -2.08 13.06 -4.88
C GLN A 19 -3.33 13.59 -4.16
N ASN A 20 -3.74 14.82 -4.46
CA ASN A 20 -4.87 15.49 -3.80
C ASN A 20 -6.26 14.97 -4.26
N ILE A 21 -6.32 14.22 -5.36
CA ILE A 21 -7.59 13.79 -5.98
C ILE A 21 -7.45 12.35 -6.47
N ARG A 22 -8.25 11.44 -5.91
CA ARG A 22 -8.37 10.06 -6.41
C ARG A 22 -8.99 10.07 -7.80
N SER A 23 -8.35 9.42 -8.76
CA SER A 23 -8.92 9.28 -10.10
C SER A 23 -10.15 8.38 -10.04
N LYS A 24 -11.18 8.68 -10.86
CA LYS A 24 -12.40 7.87 -10.93
C LYS A 24 -12.13 6.43 -11.40
N ASN A 25 -10.97 6.20 -12.04
CA ASN A 25 -10.55 4.92 -12.59
C ASN A 25 -9.28 4.37 -11.93
N THR A 26 -9.10 4.62 -10.63
CA THR A 26 -7.98 4.04 -9.87
C THR A 26 -8.16 2.54 -9.69
N LEU A 27 -7.10 1.77 -9.94
CA LEU A 27 -7.02 0.33 -9.70
C LEU A 27 -6.55 0.08 -8.27
N ASP A 28 -7.45 -0.44 -7.44
CA ASP A 28 -7.12 -0.88 -6.07
C ASP A 28 -6.43 -2.25 -6.08
N ILE A 29 -5.26 -2.35 -5.45
CA ILE A 29 -4.48 -3.58 -5.34
C ILE A 29 -4.13 -3.82 -3.87
N ALA A 30 -4.54 -4.97 -3.34
CA ALA A 30 -4.27 -5.34 -1.95
C ALA A 30 -3.20 -6.43 -1.85
N PHE A 31 -2.29 -6.26 -0.88
CA PHE A 31 -1.31 -7.27 -0.46
C PHE A 31 -1.55 -7.65 1.00
N GLY A 32 -1.61 -8.94 1.30
CA GLY A 32 -1.53 -9.47 2.66
C GLY A 32 -0.19 -10.15 2.85
N ILE A 33 0.65 -9.61 3.74
CA ILE A 33 2.03 -10.07 3.94
C ILE A 33 2.39 -10.10 5.42
N ASP A 34 3.44 -10.85 5.75
CA ASP A 34 4.11 -10.74 7.05
C ASP A 34 5.33 -9.82 7.00
N ARG A 35 5.87 -9.51 8.18
CA ARG A 35 7.05 -8.65 8.37
C ARG A 35 8.27 -8.94 7.48
N ASN A 36 8.49 -10.18 7.04
CA ASN A 36 9.67 -10.57 6.26
C ASN A 36 9.51 -10.28 4.77
N PHE A 37 8.29 -10.00 4.31
CA PHE A 37 7.97 -9.81 2.89
C PHE A 37 7.73 -8.36 2.49
N LEU A 38 7.90 -7.38 3.40
CA LEU A 38 7.74 -5.95 3.11
C LEU A 38 8.64 -5.47 1.96
N PHE A 39 9.91 -5.89 1.95
CA PHE A 39 10.83 -5.53 0.88
C PHE A 39 10.38 -6.09 -0.48
N GLY A 40 10.01 -7.37 -0.52
CA GLY A 40 9.48 -8.01 -1.73
C GLY A 40 8.18 -7.37 -2.22
N CYS A 41 7.32 -6.95 -1.29
CA CYS A 41 6.11 -6.19 -1.58
C CYS A 41 6.44 -4.84 -2.24
N GLY A 42 7.39 -4.09 -1.68
CA GLY A 42 7.86 -2.83 -2.28
C GLY A 42 8.40 -3.02 -3.71
N VAL A 43 9.16 -4.09 -3.95
CA VAL A 43 9.65 -4.44 -5.31
C VAL A 43 8.48 -4.74 -6.26
N ALA A 44 7.48 -5.49 -5.81
CA ALA A 44 6.29 -5.80 -6.62
C ALA A 44 5.51 -4.53 -6.98
N ILE A 45 5.26 -3.66 -6.00
CA ILE A 45 4.58 -2.37 -6.19
C ILE A 45 5.34 -1.52 -7.21
N ALA A 46 6.65 -1.35 -7.02
CA ALA A 46 7.49 -0.58 -7.96
C ALA A 46 7.43 -1.16 -9.37
N SER A 47 7.49 -2.48 -9.53
CA SER A 47 7.39 -3.14 -10.83
C SER A 47 6.03 -2.88 -11.49
N ILE A 48 4.93 -2.91 -10.74
CA ILE A 48 3.59 -2.62 -11.28
C ILE A 48 3.52 -1.16 -11.74
N LEU A 49 3.93 -0.22 -10.89
CA LEU A 49 3.93 1.21 -11.20
C LEU A 49 4.79 1.54 -12.43
N LEU A 50 6.00 0.98 -12.51
CA LEU A 50 6.93 1.20 -13.62
C LEU A 50 6.39 0.74 -14.97
N ASN A 51 5.62 -0.34 -15.00
CA ASN A 51 5.14 -0.94 -16.26
C ASN A 51 3.70 -0.53 -16.62
N ASN A 52 3.02 0.24 -15.76
CA ASN A 52 1.63 0.64 -15.94
C ASN A 52 1.42 2.13 -15.63
N SER A 53 2.32 2.99 -16.12
CA SER A 53 2.33 4.44 -15.82
C SER A 53 1.06 5.20 -16.24
N GLU A 54 0.28 4.65 -17.18
CA GLU A 54 -0.98 5.22 -17.63
C GLU A 54 -2.17 4.89 -16.71
N ILE A 55 -1.99 3.98 -15.76
CA ILE A 55 -3.03 3.50 -14.85
C ILE A 55 -2.77 4.05 -13.45
N SER A 56 -3.73 4.81 -12.92
CA SER A 56 -3.71 5.20 -11.51
C SER A 56 -3.90 3.94 -10.66
N CYS A 57 -2.97 3.67 -9.75
CA CYS A 57 -3.04 2.53 -8.83
C CYS A 57 -3.09 3.02 -7.38
N GLU A 58 -3.82 2.30 -6.53
CA GLU A 58 -3.85 2.51 -5.09
C GLU A 58 -3.55 1.18 -4.40
N PHE A 59 -2.52 1.18 -3.55
CA PHE A 59 -1.98 -0.04 -2.95
C PHE A 59 -2.33 -0.12 -1.46
N HIS A 60 -2.96 -1.22 -1.07
CA HIS A 60 -3.40 -1.51 0.29
C HIS A 60 -2.55 -2.65 0.85
N VAL A 61 -1.62 -2.36 1.76
CA VAL A 61 -0.71 -3.37 2.33
C VAL A 61 -1.11 -3.70 3.76
N PHE A 62 -1.67 -4.89 3.96
CA PHE A 62 -2.01 -5.45 5.26
C PHE A 62 -0.83 -6.27 5.79
N THR A 63 -0.33 -5.87 6.95
CA THR A 63 0.83 -6.51 7.59
C THR A 63 0.69 -6.47 9.12
N ASP A 64 1.26 -7.47 9.79
CA ASP A 64 1.34 -7.55 11.25
C ASP A 64 2.45 -6.66 11.85
N TYR A 65 3.30 -6.10 11.00
CA TYR A 65 4.45 -5.31 11.39
C TYR A 65 4.86 -4.33 10.29
N ILE A 66 5.31 -3.14 10.68
CA ILE A 66 5.99 -2.18 9.81
C ILE A 66 6.97 -1.35 10.65
N SER A 67 8.25 -1.27 10.23
CA SER A 67 9.24 -0.43 10.91
C SER A 67 9.22 1.01 10.38
N ASP A 68 9.80 1.97 11.10
CA ASP A 68 9.91 3.34 10.63
C ASP A 68 10.75 3.46 9.35
N LYS A 69 11.73 2.57 9.16
CA LYS A 69 12.50 2.47 7.93
C LYS A 69 11.63 2.02 6.75
N ASP A 70 10.75 1.04 6.96
CA ASP A 70 9.83 0.59 5.92
C ASP A 70 8.85 1.70 5.54
N LYS A 71 8.32 2.43 6.52
CA LYS A 71 7.46 3.61 6.27
C LYS A 71 8.16 4.65 5.41
N LEU A 72 9.45 4.92 5.66
CA LEU A 72 10.24 5.83 4.82
C LEU A 72 10.36 5.31 3.38
N TYR A 73 10.60 4.01 3.19
CA TYR A 73 10.66 3.42 1.85
C TYR A 73 9.32 3.48 1.11
N PHE A 74 8.20 3.17 1.76
CA PHE A 74 6.86 3.32 1.16
C PHE A 74 6.56 4.78 0.82
N SER A 75 6.91 5.69 1.73
CA SER A 75 6.77 7.13 1.53
C SER A 75 7.57 7.64 0.33
N ASP A 76 8.82 7.22 0.18
CA ASP A 76 9.65 7.62 -0.94
C ASP A 76 9.20 6.98 -2.26
N LEU A 77 8.75 5.72 -2.23
CA LEU A 77 8.16 5.07 -3.39
C LEU A 77 6.91 5.82 -3.87
N ALA A 78 6.00 6.18 -2.97
CA ALA A 78 4.77 6.92 -3.30
C ALA A 78 5.00 8.38 -3.74
N LYS A 79 6.20 8.95 -3.53
CA LYS A 79 6.57 10.25 -4.11
C LYS A 79 7.11 10.13 -5.53
N GLN A 80 7.65 8.97 -5.89
CA GLN A 80 8.28 8.75 -7.20
C GLN A 80 7.26 8.47 -8.30
N TYR A 81 6.07 7.95 -7.96
CA TYR A 81 5.00 7.55 -8.87
C TYR A 81 3.67 8.15 -8.40
#